data_AF-A0A1A7WIA2-F1
#
_entry.id   AF-A0A1A7WIA2-F1
#
_cell.length_a   1.000
_cell.length_b   1.000
_cell.length_c   1.000
_cell.angle_alpha   90.00
_cell.angle_beta   90.00
_cell.angle_gamma   90.00
#
_symmetry.space_group_name_H-M   'P 1'
#
loop_
_entity.id
_entity.type
_entity.pdbx_description
1 polymer ?
#
loop_
_entity_poly.entity_id
_entity_poly.type
_entity_poly.pdbx_seq_one_letter_code
_entity_poly.pdbx_strand_id
1 'polypeptide(L)'
;LEVRDMASTTLSGLLQCQFFPLDSSLQTQLQTLSQTCLHKARGELASTDLVRRHAGVLGLGACILSSPYDVPRWMPQILMDLSDHLNDPQPIEMTVKKTLSEFRRTHHDNWQEHRQCFTDDQLLVLTNLLVSPCYYA
;
A
#
# COMPACT_ATOMS: atom_id res chain seq x y z
N LEU A 1 -16.54 -3.74 5.21
CA LEU A 1 -15.23 -3.05 5.20
C LEU A 1 -14.27 -3.77 6.13
N GLU A 2 -14.63 -3.93 7.40
CA GLU A 2 -13.87 -4.63 8.46
C GLU A 2 -13.26 -5.97 8.04
N VAL A 3 -14.01 -6.84 7.36
CA VAL A 3 -13.50 -8.14 6.91
C VAL A 3 -12.33 -8.00 5.92
N ARG A 4 -12.33 -6.97 5.06
CA ARG A 4 -11.22 -6.73 4.12
C ARG A 4 -9.96 -6.25 4.86
N ASP A 5 -10.13 -5.42 5.88
CA ASP A 5 -9.01 -4.93 6.70
C ASP A 5 -8.39 -6.08 7.52
N MET A 6 -9.25 -6.95 8.07
CA MET A 6 -8.80 -8.17 8.74
C MET A 6 -8.06 -9.09 7.78
N ALA A 7 -8.61 -9.33 6.59
CA ALA A 7 -7.96 -10.15 5.57
C ALA A 7 -6.60 -9.58 5.13
N SER A 8 -6.49 -8.24 5.01
CA SER A 8 -5.22 -7.55 4.75
C SER A 8 -4.19 -7.79 5.85
N THR A 9 -4.61 -7.68 7.10
CA THR A 9 -3.74 -7.96 8.27
C THR A 9 -3.28 -9.42 8.28
N THR A 10 -4.18 -10.36 8.03
CA THR A 10 -3.85 -11.78 7.94
C THR A 10 -2.89 -12.06 6.78
N LEU A 11 -3.12 -11.49 5.59
CA LEU A 11 -2.23 -11.63 4.44
C LEU A 11 -0.82 -11.11 4.76
N SER A 12 -0.73 -9.94 5.40
CA SER A 12 0.56 -9.37 5.85
C SER A 12 1.30 -10.33 6.76
N GLY A 13 0.61 -10.94 7.73
CA GLY A 13 1.21 -11.91 8.65
C GLY A 13 1.66 -13.21 7.95
N LEU A 14 0.87 -13.72 7.01
CA LEU A 14 1.21 -14.94 6.25
C LEU A 14 2.42 -14.74 5.34
N LEU A 15 2.51 -13.56 4.71
CA LEU A 15 3.69 -13.15 3.94
C LEU A 15 4.91 -13.01 4.86
N GLN A 16 4.76 -12.34 6.00
CA GLN A 16 5.84 -12.09 6.95
C GLN A 16 6.46 -13.37 7.51
N CYS A 17 5.64 -14.38 7.83
CA CYS A 17 6.12 -15.67 8.30
C CYS A 17 6.55 -16.61 7.16
N GLN A 18 6.59 -16.12 5.92
CA GLN A 18 6.97 -16.87 4.72
C GLN A 18 6.13 -18.14 4.51
N PHE A 19 4.86 -18.14 4.94
CA PHE A 19 3.94 -19.25 4.70
C PHE A 19 3.70 -19.47 3.20
N PHE A 20 3.73 -18.39 2.43
CA PHE A 20 3.93 -18.40 0.98
C PHE A 20 4.78 -17.17 0.56
N PRO A 21 5.55 -17.27 -0.54
CA PRO A 21 6.32 -16.15 -1.05
C PRO A 21 5.42 -15.10 -1.70
N LEU A 22 5.83 -13.83 -1.66
CA LEU A 22 5.30 -12.82 -2.56
C LEU A 22 5.87 -13.06 -3.97
N ASP A 23 5.15 -13.82 -4.79
CA ASP A 23 5.53 -14.06 -6.18
C ASP A 23 5.03 -12.97 -7.14
N SER A 24 5.57 -12.98 -8.36
CA SER A 24 5.22 -12.00 -9.39
C SER A 24 3.76 -12.11 -9.83
N SER A 25 3.13 -13.27 -9.71
CA SER A 25 1.72 -13.46 -10.08
C SER A 25 0.83 -12.73 -9.09
N LEU A 26 1.03 -12.94 -7.79
CA LEU A 26 0.30 -12.26 -6.73
C LEU A 26 0.51 -10.75 -6.81
N GLN A 27 1.75 -10.29 -6.97
CA GLN A 27 2.05 -8.87 -7.12
C GLN A 27 1.30 -8.25 -8.30
N THR A 28 1.34 -8.89 -9.48
CA THR A 28 0.66 -8.41 -10.69
C THR A 28 -0.86 -8.38 -10.50
N GLN A 29 -1.43 -9.40 -9.84
CA GLN A 29 -2.86 -9.43 -9.54
C GLN A 29 -3.28 -8.28 -8.63
N LEU A 30 -2.51 -7.99 -7.58
CA LEU A 30 -2.79 -6.89 -6.66
C LEU A 30 -2.67 -5.52 -7.34
N GLN A 31 -1.64 -5.31 -8.16
CA GLN A 31 -1.47 -4.09 -8.97
C GLN A 31 -2.61 -3.92 -9.99
N THR A 32 -3.03 -5.00 -10.65
CA THR A 32 -4.16 -4.96 -11.59
C THR A 32 -5.45 -4.56 -10.88
N LEU A 33 -5.67 -5.09 -9.68
CA LEU A 33 -6.83 -4.72 -8.87
C LEU A 33 -6.76 -3.26 -8.43
N SER A 34 -5.61 -2.75 -8.00
CA SER A 34 -5.47 -1.35 -7.57
C SER A 34 -5.71 -0.37 -8.74
N GLN A 35 -5.40 -0.76 -9.97
CA GLN A 35 -5.63 0.06 -11.16
C GLN A 35 -7.07 0.02 -11.70
N THR A 36 -8.00 -0.71 -11.06
CA THR A 36 -9.42 -0.79 -11.48
C THR A 36 -10.02 0.59 -11.67
N CYS A 37 -10.46 0.98 -12.87
CA CYS A 37 -10.98 2.33 -13.16
C CYS A 37 -12.26 2.64 -12.38
N LEU A 38 -12.28 3.78 -11.66
CA LEU A 38 -13.50 4.28 -11.01
C LEU A 38 -14.30 5.11 -12.00
N HIS A 39 -15.30 4.50 -12.62
CA HIS A 39 -16.22 5.19 -13.50
C HIS A 39 -17.11 6.15 -12.70
N LYS A 40 -17.39 7.36 -13.23
CA LYS A 40 -18.41 8.28 -12.68
C LYS A 40 -19.85 7.75 -12.83
N ALA A 41 -20.03 6.46 -13.13
CA ALA A 41 -21.31 5.85 -13.44
C ALA A 41 -22.22 5.77 -12.21
N ARG A 42 -23.50 6.07 -12.40
CA ARG A 42 -24.53 6.03 -11.35
C ARG A 42 -24.91 4.57 -11.04
N GLY A 43 -24.64 4.09 -9.82
CA GLY A 43 -25.23 2.83 -9.31
C GLY A 43 -24.24 1.83 -8.71
N GLU A 44 -24.65 0.56 -8.64
CA GLU A 44 -23.93 -0.55 -7.99
C GLU A 44 -22.56 -0.85 -8.61
N LEU A 45 -22.39 -0.64 -9.92
CA LEU A 45 -21.11 -0.88 -10.63
C LEU A 45 -19.96 -0.03 -10.07
N ALA A 46 -20.23 1.24 -9.75
CA ALA A 46 -19.24 2.12 -9.12
C ALA A 46 -18.84 1.65 -7.72
N SER A 47 -19.78 1.03 -6.99
CA SER A 47 -19.49 0.40 -5.70
C SER A 47 -18.60 -0.84 -5.85
N THR A 48 -18.86 -1.68 -6.86
CA THR A 48 -18.04 -2.87 -7.11
C THR A 48 -16.61 -2.54 -7.55
N ASP A 49 -16.44 -1.52 -8.40
CA ASP A 49 -15.12 -1.07 -8.85
C ASP A 49 -14.32 -0.46 -7.70
N LEU A 50 -14.99 0.33 -6.84
CA LEU A 50 -14.39 0.84 -5.61
C LEU A 50 -13.94 -0.30 -4.68
N VAL A 51 -14.75 -1.36 -4.56
CA VAL A 51 -14.40 -2.53 -3.75
C VAL A 51 -13.19 -3.26 -4.30
N ARG A 52 -13.10 -3.45 -5.62
CA ARG A 52 -11.96 -4.10 -6.29
C ARG A 52 -10.69 -3.27 -6.15
N ARG A 53 -10.77 -1.97 -6.41
CA ARG A 53 -9.66 -1.04 -6.22
C ARG A 53 -9.14 -1.09 -4.78
N HIS A 54 -10.03 -0.97 -3.81
CA HIS A 54 -9.66 -1.04 -2.40
C HIS A 54 -9.04 -2.38 -2.01
N ALA A 55 -9.50 -3.50 -2.59
CA ALA A 55 -8.89 -4.81 -2.34
C ALA A 55 -7.44 -4.87 -2.86
N GLY A 56 -7.16 -4.31 -4.03
CA GLY A 56 -5.80 -4.18 -4.55
C GLY A 56 -4.91 -3.35 -3.63
N VAL A 57 -5.39 -2.16 -3.23
CA VAL A 57 -4.67 -1.25 -2.32
C VAL A 57 -4.39 -1.90 -0.96
N LEU A 58 -5.37 -2.58 -0.37
CA LEU A 58 -5.17 -3.35 0.86
C LEU A 58 -4.10 -4.43 0.68
N GLY A 59 -4.15 -5.18 -0.42
CA GLY A 59 -3.16 -6.21 -0.70
C GLY A 59 -1.75 -5.66 -0.90
N LEU A 60 -1.58 -4.57 -1.65
CA LEU A 60 -0.30 -3.88 -1.78
C LEU A 60 0.21 -3.38 -0.42
N GLY A 61 -0.69 -2.84 0.40
CA GLY A 61 -0.37 -2.44 1.76
C GLY A 61 0.05 -3.62 2.64
N ALA A 62 -0.63 -4.77 2.53
CA ALA A 62 -0.25 -5.99 3.22
C ALA A 62 1.15 -6.48 2.81
N CYS A 63 1.53 -6.35 1.54
CA CYS A 63 2.88 -6.67 1.07
C CYS A 63 3.92 -5.75 1.71
N ILE A 64 3.67 -4.45 1.80
CA ILE A 64 4.60 -3.52 2.46
C ILE A 64 4.73 -3.86 3.96
N LEU A 65 3.60 -4.06 4.64
CA LEU A 65 3.57 -4.30 6.08
C LEU A 65 4.07 -5.69 6.47
N SER A 66 4.22 -6.62 5.52
CA SER A 66 4.79 -7.94 5.79
C SER A 66 6.31 -7.93 5.96
N SER A 67 7.00 -6.85 5.61
CA SER A 67 8.44 -6.71 5.75
C SER A 67 8.78 -5.50 6.62
N PRO A 68 8.47 -5.54 7.93
CA PRO A 68 8.89 -4.48 8.84
C PRO A 68 10.42 -4.53 9.02
N TYR A 69 11.05 -3.36 9.15
CA TYR A 69 12.50 -3.22 9.38
C TYR A 69 13.40 -3.66 8.21
N ASP A 70 12.85 -3.91 7.03
CA ASP A 70 13.61 -4.28 5.84
C ASP A 70 12.93 -3.77 4.57
N VAL A 71 13.74 -3.37 3.58
CA VAL A 71 13.27 -2.87 2.27
C VAL A 71 13.72 -3.82 1.16
N PRO A 72 12.95 -4.89 0.90
CA PRO A 72 13.23 -5.80 -0.20
C PRO A 72 13.03 -5.12 -1.55
N ARG A 73 13.67 -5.65 -2.61
CA ARG A 73 13.75 -5.03 -3.95
C ARG A 73 12.40 -4.67 -4.59
N TRP A 74 11.33 -5.39 -4.25
CA TRP A 74 9.98 -5.13 -4.76
C TRP A 74 9.27 -3.97 -4.04
N MET A 75 9.67 -3.64 -2.81
CA MET A 75 8.95 -2.69 -1.96
C MET A 75 8.97 -1.25 -2.49
N PRO A 76 10.09 -0.69 -3.00
CA PRO A 76 10.10 0.67 -3.54
C PRO A 76 9.05 0.90 -4.62
N GLN A 77 8.90 -0.04 -5.54
CA GLN A 77 7.90 0.09 -6.60
C GLN A 77 6.47 -0.01 -6.06
N ILE A 78 6.19 -0.94 -5.15
CA ILE A 78 4.86 -1.07 -4.53
C ILE A 78 4.48 0.19 -3.74
N LEU A 79 5.44 0.85 -3.08
CA LEU A 79 5.21 2.13 -2.40
C LEU A 79 4.84 3.25 -3.38
N MET A 80 5.44 3.29 -4.57
CA MET A 80 5.06 4.25 -5.61
C MET A 80 3.66 3.97 -6.13
N ASP A 81 3.35 2.72 -6.44
CA ASP A 81 2.01 2.31 -6.88
C ASP A 81 0.95 2.68 -5.83
N LEU A 82 1.27 2.50 -4.54
CA LEU A 82 0.38 2.88 -3.44
C LEU A 82 0.18 4.40 -3.34
N SER A 83 1.21 5.20 -3.63
CA SER A 83 1.16 6.66 -3.54
C SER A 83 0.19 7.30 -4.52
N ASP A 84 -0.03 6.68 -5.68
CA ASP A 84 -1.00 7.13 -6.69
C ASP A 84 -2.44 7.13 -6.16
N HIS A 85 -2.71 6.37 -5.09
CA HIS A 85 -4.03 6.21 -4.47
C HIS A 85 -4.30 7.19 -3.31
N LEU A 86 -3.44 8.16 -3.06
CA LEU A 86 -3.65 9.14 -1.97
C LEU A 86 -4.84 10.08 -2.19
N ASN A 87 -5.24 10.29 -3.44
CA ASN A 87 -6.37 11.15 -3.81
C ASN A 87 -7.63 10.34 -4.14
N ASP A 88 -7.60 9.02 -3.95
CA ASP A 88 -8.76 8.17 -4.19
C ASP A 88 -9.84 8.38 -3.12
N PRO A 89 -11.12 8.15 -3.45
CA PRO A 89 -12.21 8.30 -2.48
C PRO A 89 -12.08 7.34 -1.29
N GLN A 90 -12.70 7.72 -0.19
CA GLN A 90 -12.83 6.85 0.98
C GLN A 90 -13.47 5.51 0.58
N PRO A 91 -12.96 4.37 1.09
CA PRO A 91 -11.98 4.24 2.18
C PRO A 91 -10.50 4.18 1.75
N ILE A 92 -10.20 4.31 0.45
CA ILE A 92 -8.87 3.99 -0.11
C ILE A 92 -7.79 4.91 0.44
N GLU A 93 -8.02 6.23 0.40
CA GLU A 93 -7.08 7.23 0.93
C GLU A 93 -6.67 6.93 2.38
N MET A 94 -7.64 6.57 3.23
CA MET A 94 -7.36 6.26 4.64
C MET A 94 -6.47 5.03 4.78
N THR A 95 -6.71 3.99 3.98
CA THR A 95 -5.88 2.78 3.96
C THR A 95 -4.45 3.11 3.55
N VAL A 96 -4.25 3.88 2.48
CA VAL A 96 -2.91 4.30 2.03
C VAL A 96 -2.18 5.07 3.13
N LYS A 97 -2.84 6.07 3.73
CA LYS A 97 -2.26 6.88 4.82
C LYS A 97 -1.84 6.01 6.01
N LYS A 98 -2.68 5.05 6.43
CA LYS A 98 -2.36 4.12 7.51
C LYS A 98 -1.15 3.25 7.17
N THR A 99 -1.11 2.67 5.98
CA THR A 99 0.02 1.86 5.52
C THR A 99 1.33 2.66 5.49
N LEU A 100 1.32 3.87 4.93
CA LEU A 100 2.51 4.73 4.88
C LEU A 100 2.97 5.17 6.27
N SER A 101 2.04 5.45 7.18
CA SER A 101 2.35 5.76 8.58
C SER A 101 3.03 4.59 9.28
N GLU A 102 2.51 3.37 9.12
CA GLU A 102 3.11 2.17 9.71
C GLU A 102 4.46 1.82 9.08
N PHE A 103 4.61 1.96 7.76
CA PHE A 103 5.90 1.82 7.08
C PHE A 103 6.94 2.78 7.66
N ARG A 104 6.59 4.08 7.77
CA ARG A 104 7.48 5.08 8.36
C ARG A 104 7.86 4.72 9.80
N ARG A 105 6.89 4.28 10.60
CA ARG A 105 7.10 3.92 12.01
C ARG A 105 8.12 2.78 12.15
N THR A 106 8.05 1.76 11.30
CA THR A 106 8.92 0.57 11.40
C THR A 106 10.28 0.74 10.72
N HIS A 107 10.44 1.68 9.78
CA HIS A 107 11.68 1.88 9.03
C HIS A 107 12.47 3.13 9.46
N HIS A 108 11.99 3.86 10.47
CA HIS A 108 12.57 5.12 10.90
C HIS A 108 14.02 4.96 11.43
N ASP A 109 14.25 3.98 12.29
CA ASP A 109 15.52 3.87 13.02
C ASP A 109 16.71 3.57 12.11
N ASN A 110 16.50 2.75 11.08
CA ASN A 110 17.51 2.38 10.08
C ASN A 110 17.31 3.11 8.74
N TRP A 111 16.64 4.25 8.72
CA TRP A 111 16.26 4.93 7.48
C TRP A 111 17.45 5.28 6.57
N GLN A 112 18.64 5.56 7.13
CA GLN A 112 19.84 5.86 6.32
C GLN A 112 20.31 4.69 5.45
N GLU A 113 20.03 3.45 5.87
CA GLU A 113 20.28 2.25 5.09
C GLU A 113 19.13 2.02 4.11
N HIS A 114 17.89 2.00 4.63
CA HIS A 114 16.70 1.75 3.82
C HIS A 114 16.52 2.71 2.65
N ARG A 115 16.86 4.00 2.82
CA ARG A 115 16.75 4.99 1.75
C ARG A 115 17.64 4.67 0.53
N GLN A 116 18.69 3.87 0.69
CA GLN A 116 19.58 3.47 -0.39
C GLN A 116 18.92 2.46 -1.35
N CYS A 117 17.83 1.83 -0.93
CA CYS A 117 17.02 0.94 -1.76
C CYS A 117 16.11 1.70 -2.74
N PHE A 118 16.02 3.02 -2.62
CA PHE A 118 15.14 3.87 -3.42
C PHE A 118 15.95 4.75 -4.38
N THR A 119 15.35 5.11 -5.51
CA THR A 119 15.91 6.15 -6.39
C THR A 119 15.66 7.54 -5.82
N ASP A 120 16.41 8.55 -6.30
CA ASP A 120 16.22 9.95 -5.87
C ASP A 120 14.78 10.44 -6.13
N ASP A 121 14.20 10.06 -7.28
CA ASP A 121 12.81 10.39 -7.62
C ASP A 121 11.81 9.75 -6.65
N GLN A 122 12.02 8.48 -6.27
CA GLN A 122 11.17 7.79 -5.30
C GLN A 122 11.29 8.42 -3.91
N LEU A 123 12.50 8.82 -3.49
CA LEU A 123 12.72 9.50 -2.22
C LEU A 123 12.06 10.87 -2.17
N LEU A 124 12.02 11.59 -3.30
CA LEU A 124 11.32 12.86 -3.41
C LEU A 124 9.81 12.68 -3.19
N VAL A 125 9.23 11.67 -3.84
CA VAL A 125 7.82 11.30 -3.62
C VAL A 125 7.60 10.99 -2.14
N LEU A 126 8.35 10.04 -1.56
CA LEU A 126 8.20 9.64 -0.16
C LEU A 126 8.34 10.80 0.82
N THR A 127 9.24 11.74 0.58
CA THR A 127 9.41 12.93 1.44
C THR A 127 8.12 13.75 1.47
N ASN A 128 7.47 13.98 0.33
CA ASN A 128 6.19 14.69 0.28
C ASN A 128 5.08 13.94 1.02
N LEU A 129 5.07 12.61 0.96
CA LEU A 129 4.04 11.79 1.61
C LEU A 129 4.22 11.69 3.12
N LEU A 130 5.47 11.50 3.56
CA LEU A 130 5.80 11.21 4.96
C LEU A 130 5.92 12.47 5.83
N VAL A 131 5.91 13.67 5.26
CA VAL A 131 5.99 14.93 6.04
C VAL A 131 4.63 15.34 6.63
N SER A 132 3.51 14.81 6.14
CA SER A 132 2.18 15.18 6.64
C SER A 132 1.88 14.56 8.01
N PRO A 133 1.71 15.36 9.09
CA PRO A 133 1.29 14.83 10.38
C PRO A 133 -0.15 14.34 10.31
N CYS A 134 -0.43 13.18 10.92
CA CYS A 134 -1.76 12.54 10.95
C CYS A 134 -2.86 13.36 11.68
N TYR A 135 -2.55 14.58 12.15
CA TYR A 135 -3.42 15.44 12.96
C TYR A 135 -3.97 16.67 12.22
N TYR A 136 -3.66 16.86 10.93
CA TYR A 136 -4.13 18.02 10.13
C TYR A 136 -5.27 17.72 9.17
N ALA A 137 -5.97 16.58 9.31
CA ALA A 137 -7.15 16.22 8.51
C ALA A 137 -8.40 16.12 9.39
#